data_AF-A0A3B9XIP6-F1
#
_entry.id   AF-A0A3B9XIP6-F1
#
_cell.length_a   1.000
_cell.length_b   1.000
_cell.length_c   1.000
_cell.angle_alpha   90.00
_cell.angle_beta   90.00
_cell.angle_gamma   90.00
#
_symmetry.space_group_name_H-M   'P 1'
#
loop_
_entity.id
_entity.type
_entity.pdbx_description
1 polymer ?
#
loop_
_entity_poly.entity_id
_entity_poly.type
_entity_poly.pdbx_seq_one_letter_code
_entity_poly.pdbx_strand_id
1 'polypeptide(L)'
;MDLILHYLQETLSGIGPFVLLLGLLVFVHELGHFLVAKWCGVRVEVFSLGFGKKLLQYKHGDTTYCISMIPLGGYVKMFGDNFAAEVSEEEKSHSFIHKPVSQRIAVVLAGPLMNLFFAIFLFTAIGFIGDRQPAAVVGDIASTTQAYKDGFRPGDKILSVENKSVDGWTQLIDRISQSNEKELSFQVQRGNESIQISSRPEISKNENIFSSQEKVPQIEGLSFESNAALIGVPSPQSPAALAGLKNLDLILKVNEKDVSSFRSFKTAVIEGLKTGSEVQMEVQSFAEGKRGPKRTISLASSSTDFDALGIEFAETYVLKVKDPSPAHKAGLKSGDKIVSIDGKPVSNWTNILDSIKNFDPKSEGNISLLAMREGKNIPLQLVPEMTQLMNEKGQEENRFTIGILSSNLNVGPETVLYRPDGLLGKFSYGLSQTWKWTEFTVMSMV
;
A
#
# COMPACT_ATOMS: atom_id res chain seq x y z
N MET A 1 -14.45 -28.39 1.37
CA MET A 1 -13.47 -28.78 0.33
C MET A 1 -13.03 -27.57 -0.48
N ASP A 2 -13.97 -26.75 -0.96
CA ASP A 2 -13.67 -25.54 -1.75
C ASP A 2 -12.87 -24.48 -1.00
N LEU A 3 -13.11 -24.30 0.30
CA LEU A 3 -12.33 -23.38 1.13
C LEU A 3 -10.84 -23.80 1.20
N ILE A 4 -10.57 -25.09 1.39
CA ILE A 4 -9.20 -25.63 1.45
C ILE A 4 -8.52 -25.50 0.10
N LEU A 5 -9.23 -25.81 -0.99
CA LEU A 5 -8.72 -25.68 -2.36
C LEU A 5 -8.43 -24.21 -2.71
N HIS A 6 -9.28 -23.28 -2.31
CA HIS A 6 -9.07 -21.85 -2.50
C HIS A 6 -7.86 -21.33 -1.72
N TYR A 7 -7.74 -21.70 -0.43
CA TYR A 7 -6.55 -21.36 0.38
C TYR A 7 -5.26 -21.97 -0.18
N LEU A 8 -5.30 -23.22 -0.64
CA LEU A 8 -4.16 -23.87 -1.29
C LEU A 8 -3.78 -23.14 -2.57
N GLN A 9 -4.77 -22.75 -3.39
CA GLN A 9 -4.53 -22.05 -4.65
C GLN A 9 -3.94 -20.65 -4.42
N GLU A 10 -4.48 -19.87 -3.48
CA GLU A 10 -3.93 -18.58 -3.04
C GLU A 10 -2.49 -18.74 -2.55
N THR A 11 -2.25 -19.72 -1.67
CA THR A 11 -0.92 -19.96 -1.09
C THR A 11 0.09 -20.42 -2.14
N LEU A 12 -0.28 -21.36 -3.02
CA LEU A 12 0.55 -21.85 -4.12
C LEU A 12 0.84 -20.75 -5.14
N SER A 13 -0.14 -19.87 -5.41
CA SER A 13 0.02 -18.74 -6.33
C SER A 13 1.01 -17.70 -5.82
N GLY A 14 1.20 -17.57 -4.51
CA GLY A 14 2.23 -16.70 -3.91
C GLY A 14 3.59 -17.38 -3.80
N ILE A 15 3.64 -18.62 -3.28
CA ILE A 15 4.89 -19.33 -3.01
C ILE A 15 5.63 -19.69 -4.30
N GLY A 16 4.92 -20.12 -5.36
CA GLY A 16 5.54 -20.53 -6.62
C GLY A 16 6.39 -19.41 -7.24
N PRO A 17 5.80 -18.24 -7.57
CA PRO A 17 6.54 -17.08 -8.07
C PRO A 17 7.64 -16.61 -7.13
N PHE A 18 7.40 -16.62 -5.81
CA PHE A 18 8.41 -16.26 -4.82
C PHE A 18 9.66 -17.15 -4.91
N VAL A 19 9.48 -18.48 -4.90
CA VAL A 19 10.59 -19.44 -5.01
C VAL A 19 11.31 -19.30 -6.34
N LEU A 20 10.58 -19.05 -7.44
CA LEU A 20 11.18 -18.83 -8.75
C LEU A 20 12.03 -17.55 -8.79
N LEU A 21 11.50 -16.43 -8.29
CA LEU A 21 12.19 -15.15 -8.26
C LEU A 21 13.42 -15.20 -7.34
N LEU A 22 13.27 -15.77 -6.15
CA LEU A 22 14.39 -15.94 -5.23
C LEU A 22 15.45 -16.87 -5.80
N GLY A 23 15.04 -18.00 -6.41
CA GLY A 23 15.95 -18.93 -7.06
C GLY A 23 16.72 -18.28 -8.22
N LEU A 24 16.06 -17.46 -9.03
CA LEU A 24 16.70 -16.70 -10.10
C LEU A 24 17.70 -15.67 -9.55
N LEU A 25 17.32 -14.93 -8.50
CA LEU A 25 18.18 -13.94 -7.85
C LEU A 25 19.43 -14.59 -7.26
N VAL A 26 19.29 -15.73 -6.58
CA VAL A 26 20.42 -16.48 -6.04
C VAL A 26 21.27 -17.06 -7.17
N PHE A 27 20.65 -17.61 -8.22
CA PHE A 27 21.40 -18.11 -9.37
C PHE A 27 22.31 -17.04 -9.98
N VAL A 28 21.79 -15.83 -10.21
CA VAL A 28 22.56 -14.71 -10.75
C VAL A 28 23.68 -14.28 -9.78
N HIS A 29 23.41 -14.30 -8.47
CA HIS A 29 24.41 -14.05 -7.43
C HIS A 29 25.57 -15.05 -7.50
N GLU A 30 25.26 -16.34 -7.43
CA GLU A 30 26.27 -17.40 -7.49
C GLU A 30 27.02 -17.37 -8.83
N LEU A 31 26.32 -17.07 -9.93
CA LEU A 31 26.93 -16.91 -11.24
C LEU A 31 27.99 -15.81 -11.26
N GLY A 32 27.80 -14.72 -10.51
CA GLY A 32 28.81 -13.67 -10.36
C GLY A 32 30.11 -14.20 -9.74
N HIS A 33 30.00 -14.86 -8.58
CA HIS A 33 31.15 -15.50 -7.93
C HIS A 33 31.84 -16.51 -8.86
N PHE A 34 31.05 -17.35 -9.54
CA PHE A 34 31.54 -18.36 -10.46
C PHE A 34 32.35 -17.78 -11.62
N LEU A 35 31.77 -16.81 -12.33
CA LEU A 35 32.38 -16.22 -13.53
C LEU A 35 33.70 -15.50 -13.18
N VAL A 36 33.71 -14.71 -12.11
CA VAL A 36 34.91 -13.97 -11.70
C VAL A 36 35.97 -14.91 -11.11
N ALA A 37 35.58 -15.97 -10.39
CA ALA A 37 36.53 -16.98 -9.92
C ALA A 37 37.24 -17.66 -11.09
N LYS A 38 36.49 -18.12 -12.09
CA LYS A 38 37.05 -18.71 -13.31
C LYS A 38 37.96 -17.72 -14.06
N TRP A 39 37.56 -16.46 -14.17
CA TRP A 39 38.36 -15.43 -14.83
C TRP A 39 39.68 -15.13 -14.11
N CYS A 40 39.69 -15.15 -12.77
CA CYS A 40 40.92 -15.05 -11.96
C CYS A 40 41.75 -16.36 -11.93
N GLY A 41 41.34 -17.39 -12.67
CA GLY A 41 42.01 -18.68 -12.74
C GLY A 41 41.86 -19.52 -11.46
N VAL A 42 40.84 -19.27 -10.65
CA VAL A 42 40.47 -20.10 -9.50
C VAL A 42 39.66 -21.29 -10.01
N ARG A 43 40.05 -22.49 -9.59
CA ARG A 43 39.30 -23.71 -9.92
C ARG A 43 38.01 -23.74 -9.10
N VAL A 44 36.86 -23.89 -9.76
CA VAL A 44 35.57 -24.08 -9.09
C VAL A 44 35.20 -25.55 -9.15
N GLU A 45 35.00 -26.18 -7.99
CA GLU A 45 34.69 -27.60 -7.87
C GLU A 45 33.19 -27.87 -8.01
N VAL A 46 32.35 -27.01 -7.43
CA VAL A 46 30.89 -27.16 -7.40
C VAL A 46 30.21 -25.83 -7.65
N PHE A 47 29.23 -25.84 -8.55
CA PHE A 47 28.25 -24.77 -8.70
C PHE A 47 26.88 -25.37 -8.41
N SER A 48 26.25 -25.00 -7.29
CA SER A 48 24.97 -25.58 -6.89
C SER A 48 23.88 -24.52 -6.82
N LEU A 49 22.76 -24.81 -7.47
CA LEU A 49 21.49 -24.14 -7.20
C LEU A 49 20.74 -24.94 -6.13
N GLY A 50 20.49 -24.31 -5.00
CA GLY A 50 19.89 -24.91 -3.82
C GLY A 50 20.88 -25.64 -2.90
N PHE A 51 20.33 -26.14 -1.78
CA PHE A 51 21.06 -26.87 -0.73
C PHE A 51 20.55 -28.30 -0.51
N GLY A 52 21.33 -29.08 0.23
CA GLY A 52 20.96 -30.42 0.68
C GLY A 52 21.24 -31.51 -0.35
N LYS A 53 20.34 -32.49 -0.45
CA LYS A 53 20.52 -33.63 -1.35
C LYS A 53 20.48 -33.16 -2.82
N LYS A 54 21.51 -33.51 -3.59
CA LYS A 54 21.60 -33.24 -5.03
C LYS A 54 20.54 -34.07 -5.76
N LEU A 55 19.63 -33.41 -6.46
CA LEU A 55 18.63 -34.04 -7.31
C LEU A 55 19.21 -34.36 -8.68
N LEU A 56 19.93 -33.41 -9.26
CA LEU A 56 20.63 -33.53 -10.53
C LEU A 56 22.06 -33.04 -10.37
N GLN A 57 23.00 -33.76 -10.99
CA GLN A 57 24.40 -33.35 -11.04
C GLN A 57 25.00 -33.67 -12.40
N TYR A 58 25.80 -32.74 -12.91
CA TYR A 58 26.51 -32.88 -14.18
C TYR A 58 27.91 -32.28 -14.05
N LYS A 59 28.94 -33.05 -14.39
CA LYS A 59 30.34 -32.59 -14.32
C LYS A 59 30.82 -32.16 -15.70
N HIS A 60 31.35 -30.95 -15.80
CA HIS A 60 31.99 -30.44 -17.00
C HIS A 60 33.28 -29.72 -16.64
N GLY A 61 34.40 -30.20 -17.18
CA GLY A 61 35.74 -29.81 -16.75
C GLY A 61 35.94 -30.07 -15.25
N ASP A 62 36.44 -29.06 -14.54
CA ASP A 62 36.66 -29.12 -13.09
C ASP A 62 35.38 -28.92 -12.26
N THR A 63 34.29 -28.46 -12.88
CA THR A 63 33.10 -27.99 -12.17
C THR A 63 31.97 -29.01 -12.22
N THR A 64 31.41 -29.31 -11.06
CA THR A 64 30.19 -30.11 -10.92
C THR A 64 28.99 -29.18 -10.72
N TYR A 65 28.12 -29.11 -11.72
CA TYR A 65 26.86 -28.35 -11.69
C TYR A 65 25.80 -29.18 -10.98
N CYS A 66 25.14 -28.61 -9.98
CA CYS A 66 24.16 -29.30 -9.15
C CYS A 66 22.83 -28.52 -9.09
N ILE A 67 21.72 -29.26 -9.12
CA ILE A 67 20.41 -28.78 -8.67
C ILE A 67 20.04 -29.59 -7.43
N SER A 68 19.84 -28.90 -6.31
CA SER A 68 19.62 -29.52 -5.01
C SER A 68 18.17 -29.39 -4.54
N MET A 69 17.79 -30.23 -3.57
CA MET A 69 16.40 -30.38 -3.14
C MET A 69 15.77 -29.11 -2.57
N ILE A 70 16.56 -28.28 -1.86
CA ILE A 70 16.06 -27.06 -1.21
C ILE A 70 16.40 -25.87 -2.12
N PRO A 71 15.43 -25.21 -2.78
CA PRO A 71 15.68 -24.14 -3.75
C PRO A 71 16.00 -22.78 -3.09
N LEU A 72 16.01 -22.69 -1.76
CA LEU A 72 16.25 -21.48 -0.98
C LEU A 72 17.75 -21.20 -0.81
N GLY A 73 18.46 -21.00 -1.93
CA GLY A 73 19.87 -20.60 -1.92
C GLY A 73 20.71 -21.27 -3.00
N GLY A 74 22.02 -21.27 -2.81
CA GLY A 74 23.00 -21.80 -3.73
C GLY A 74 24.40 -21.64 -3.15
N TYR A 75 25.41 -22.22 -3.80
CA TYR A 75 26.80 -22.00 -3.43
C TYR A 75 27.76 -22.30 -4.58
N VAL A 76 28.87 -21.58 -4.59
CA VAL A 76 30.06 -21.84 -5.41
C VAL A 76 31.20 -22.35 -4.52
N LYS A 77 31.53 -23.64 -4.62
CA LYS A 77 32.67 -24.22 -3.91
C LYS A 77 33.95 -24.01 -4.72
N MET A 78 34.88 -23.24 -4.18
CA MET A 78 36.13 -22.90 -4.84
C MET A 78 37.26 -23.75 -4.30
N PHE A 79 38.19 -24.15 -5.16
CA PHE A 79 39.34 -24.92 -4.75
C PHE A 79 40.22 -24.10 -3.81
N GLY A 80 40.60 -24.69 -2.67
CA GLY A 80 41.39 -24.02 -1.64
C GLY A 80 40.69 -22.80 -1.04
N ASP A 81 39.37 -22.88 -0.81
CA ASP A 81 38.58 -21.98 0.03
C ASP A 81 38.67 -22.31 1.53
N ASN A 82 39.15 -23.52 1.87
CA ASN A 82 39.41 -23.96 3.23
C ASN A 82 40.84 -23.63 3.68
N PHE A 83 40.98 -22.78 4.70
CA PHE A 83 42.26 -22.37 5.28
C PHE A 83 43.05 -23.51 5.94
N ALA A 84 42.40 -24.61 6.32
CA ALA A 84 43.04 -25.73 7.01
C ALA A 84 43.54 -26.84 6.06
N ALA A 85 43.23 -26.76 4.76
CA ALA A 85 43.65 -27.78 3.79
C ALA A 85 45.04 -27.44 3.23
N GLU A 86 45.97 -28.38 3.30
CA GLU A 86 47.26 -28.27 2.61
C GLU A 86 47.04 -28.34 1.09
N VAL A 87 47.57 -27.35 0.37
CA VAL A 87 47.51 -27.26 -1.10
C VAL A 87 48.92 -27.39 -1.64
N SER A 88 49.13 -28.33 -2.57
CA SER A 88 50.42 -28.55 -3.23
C SER A 88 50.89 -27.26 -3.95
N GLU A 89 52.20 -27.04 -4.05
CA GLU A 89 52.77 -25.81 -4.67
C GLU A 89 52.28 -25.59 -6.11
N GLU A 90 52.07 -26.68 -6.87
CA GLU A 90 51.57 -26.64 -8.25
C GLU A 90 50.10 -26.16 -8.31
N GLU A 91 49.29 -26.55 -7.33
CA GLU A 91 47.86 -26.23 -7.28
C GLU A 91 47.56 -24.88 -6.61
N LYS A 92 48.53 -24.26 -5.91
CA LYS A 92 48.36 -22.91 -5.34
C LYS A 92 47.98 -21.87 -6.39
N SER A 93 48.46 -22.07 -7.62
CA SER A 93 48.10 -21.24 -8.77
C SER A 93 46.60 -21.22 -9.08
N HIS A 94 45.85 -22.24 -8.68
CA HIS A 94 44.40 -22.38 -8.88
C HIS A 94 43.58 -22.25 -7.59
N SER A 95 44.24 -22.09 -6.43
CA SER A 95 43.63 -21.97 -5.11
C SER A 95 43.13 -20.55 -4.84
N PHE A 96 41.90 -20.42 -4.34
CA PHE A 96 41.29 -19.15 -4.00
C PHE A 96 42.11 -18.37 -2.96
N ILE A 97 42.48 -18.99 -1.83
CA ILE A 97 43.19 -18.32 -0.74
C ILE A 97 44.57 -17.81 -1.19
N HIS A 98 45.22 -18.47 -2.14
CA HIS A 98 46.55 -18.11 -2.62
C HIS A 98 46.55 -17.04 -3.72
N LYS A 99 45.38 -16.62 -4.21
CA LYS A 99 45.28 -15.49 -5.15
C LYS A 99 45.59 -14.16 -4.47
N PRO A 100 46.06 -13.15 -5.23
CA PRO A 100 46.19 -11.78 -4.73
C PRO A 100 44.90 -11.29 -4.06
N VAL A 101 45.06 -10.47 -3.01
CA VAL A 101 43.94 -9.94 -2.22
C VAL A 101 42.89 -9.24 -3.11
N SER A 102 43.32 -8.49 -4.12
CA SER A 102 42.42 -7.83 -5.07
C SER A 102 41.54 -8.81 -5.86
N GLN A 103 42.09 -9.95 -6.28
CA GLN A 103 41.32 -10.98 -6.99
C GLN A 103 40.33 -11.67 -6.06
N ARG A 104 40.75 -11.96 -4.81
CA ARG A 104 39.83 -12.53 -3.81
C ARG A 104 38.67 -11.58 -3.50
N ILE A 105 38.96 -10.29 -3.32
CA ILE A 105 37.94 -9.25 -3.13
C ILE A 105 37.02 -9.19 -4.35
N ALA A 106 37.57 -9.18 -5.57
CA ALA A 106 36.77 -9.14 -6.80
C ALA A 106 35.80 -10.32 -6.89
N VAL A 107 36.28 -11.54 -6.60
CA VAL A 107 35.44 -12.75 -6.58
C VAL A 107 34.33 -12.66 -5.54
N VAL A 108 34.63 -12.21 -4.32
CA VAL A 108 33.64 -12.06 -3.23
C VAL A 108 32.63 -10.95 -3.52
N LEU A 109 33.02 -9.85 -4.16
CA LEU A 109 32.10 -8.78 -4.53
C LEU A 109 31.28 -9.10 -5.78
N ALA A 110 31.73 -10.05 -6.60
CA ALA A 110 31.10 -10.36 -7.88
C ALA A 110 29.63 -10.77 -7.75
N GLY A 111 29.28 -11.57 -6.75
CA GLY A 111 27.89 -11.98 -6.52
C GLY A 111 26.96 -10.80 -6.21
N PRO A 112 27.22 -10.01 -5.16
CA PRO A 112 26.44 -8.80 -4.86
C PRO A 112 26.36 -7.82 -6.04
N LEU A 113 27.47 -7.56 -6.73
CA LEU A 113 27.50 -6.65 -7.88
C LEU A 113 26.69 -7.18 -9.07
N MET A 114 26.72 -8.49 -9.33
CA MET A 114 25.89 -9.09 -10.37
C MET A 114 24.40 -8.93 -10.10
N ASN A 115 23.97 -9.04 -8.84
CA ASN A 115 22.58 -8.76 -8.47
C ASN A 115 22.22 -7.29 -8.69
N LEU A 116 23.12 -6.35 -8.41
CA LEU A 116 22.91 -4.93 -8.69
C LEU A 116 22.75 -4.68 -10.20
N PHE A 117 23.61 -5.25 -11.04
CA PHE A 117 23.48 -5.15 -12.50
C PHE A 117 22.23 -5.82 -13.03
N PHE A 118 21.86 -6.96 -12.46
CA PHE A 118 20.65 -7.69 -12.82
C PHE A 118 19.39 -6.89 -12.46
N ALA A 119 19.36 -6.21 -11.31
CA ALA A 119 18.28 -5.31 -10.94
C ALA A 119 18.16 -4.15 -11.95
N ILE A 120 19.28 -3.51 -12.32
CA ILE A 120 19.27 -2.44 -13.34
C ILE A 120 18.70 -2.95 -14.66
N PHE A 121 19.14 -4.14 -15.11
CA PHE A 121 18.62 -4.78 -16.31
C PHE A 121 17.12 -5.05 -16.20
N LEU A 122 16.67 -5.65 -15.09
CA LEU A 122 15.27 -6.02 -14.88
C LEU A 122 14.36 -4.80 -14.84
N PHE A 123 14.72 -3.76 -14.08
CA PHE A 123 13.95 -2.52 -14.03
C PHE A 123 13.99 -1.76 -15.36
N THR A 124 15.10 -1.81 -16.10
CA THR A 124 15.14 -1.29 -17.48
C THR A 124 14.14 -2.04 -18.38
N ALA A 125 14.07 -3.37 -18.29
CA ALA A 125 13.11 -4.19 -19.02
C ALA A 125 11.66 -3.88 -18.62
N ILE A 126 11.39 -3.65 -17.32
CA ILE A 126 10.10 -3.16 -16.83
C ILE A 126 9.78 -1.80 -17.46
N GLY A 127 10.75 -0.89 -17.57
CA GLY A 127 10.58 0.39 -18.27
C GLY A 127 10.17 0.25 -19.74
N PHE A 128 10.52 -0.85 -20.43
CA PHE A 128 10.02 -1.14 -21.78
C PHE A 128 8.56 -1.59 -21.81
N ILE A 129 8.15 -2.42 -20.84
CA ILE A 129 6.79 -2.93 -20.73
C ILE A 129 5.83 -1.83 -20.25
N GLY A 130 6.32 -1.01 -19.32
CA GLY A 130 5.59 -0.01 -18.56
C GLY A 130 5.34 -0.49 -17.13
N ASP A 131 5.40 0.45 -16.19
CA ASP A 131 5.20 0.23 -14.77
C ASP A 131 3.84 0.82 -14.34
N ARG A 132 3.05 0.07 -13.56
CA ARG A 132 1.75 0.56 -13.08
C ARG A 132 1.98 1.35 -11.81
N GLN A 133 1.87 2.67 -11.91
CA GLN A 133 2.06 3.58 -10.80
C GLN A 133 0.73 4.26 -10.42
N PRO A 134 0.57 4.73 -9.16
CA PRO A 134 -0.53 5.60 -8.80
C PRO A 134 -0.59 6.80 -9.76
N ALA A 135 -1.77 7.07 -10.32
CA ALA A 135 -1.99 8.22 -11.16
C ALA A 135 -1.92 9.51 -10.34
N ALA A 136 -1.58 10.63 -10.99
CA ALA A 136 -1.56 11.94 -10.36
C ALA A 136 -2.99 12.51 -10.16
N VAL A 137 -3.88 11.72 -9.57
CA VAL A 137 -5.28 12.08 -9.29
C VAL A 137 -5.41 12.30 -7.80
N VAL A 138 -5.90 13.47 -7.42
CA VAL A 138 -6.08 13.83 -6.01
C VAL A 138 -7.23 13.00 -5.44
N GLY A 139 -6.96 12.35 -4.32
CA GLY A 139 -7.89 11.57 -3.53
C GLY A 139 -8.83 12.43 -2.71
N ASP A 140 -9.25 11.94 -1.54
CA ASP A 140 -10.13 12.70 -0.66
C ASP A 140 -9.33 13.78 0.10
N ILE A 141 -9.89 15.00 0.16
CA ILE A 141 -9.27 16.16 0.81
C ILE A 141 -10.24 16.73 1.84
N ALA A 142 -9.80 16.80 3.09
CA ALA A 142 -10.57 17.47 4.15
C ALA A 142 -10.55 19.00 3.97
N SER A 143 -11.66 19.67 4.27
CA SER A 143 -11.82 21.13 4.06
C SER A 143 -10.90 22.00 4.94
N THR A 144 -10.34 21.41 6.00
CA THR A 144 -9.44 22.08 6.96
C THR A 144 -7.99 22.16 6.46
N THR A 145 -7.62 21.35 5.48
CA THR A 145 -6.22 21.19 5.04
C THR A 145 -5.75 22.34 4.16
N GLN A 146 -4.43 22.50 4.06
CA GLN A 146 -3.82 23.43 3.12
C GLN A 146 -4.25 23.17 1.67
N ALA A 147 -4.20 21.92 1.20
CA ALA A 147 -4.55 21.58 -0.19
C ALA A 147 -5.96 22.08 -0.57
N TYR A 148 -6.94 21.93 0.33
CA TYR A 148 -8.28 22.42 0.08
C TYR A 148 -8.35 23.96 -0.01
N LYS A 149 -7.64 24.66 0.87
CA LYS A 149 -7.57 26.13 0.90
C LYS A 149 -6.90 26.70 -0.35
N ASP A 150 -5.85 26.03 -0.82
CA ASP A 150 -5.11 26.41 -2.03
C ASP A 150 -5.94 26.18 -3.31
N GLY A 151 -6.99 25.37 -3.22
CA GLY A 151 -8.00 25.22 -4.29
C GLY A 151 -8.07 23.83 -4.90
N PHE A 152 -7.28 22.87 -4.43
CA PHE A 152 -7.38 21.47 -4.86
C PHE A 152 -8.72 20.88 -4.43
N ARG A 153 -9.28 20.00 -5.25
CA ARG A 153 -10.51 19.28 -4.97
C ARG A 153 -10.32 17.79 -5.26
N PRO A 154 -11.07 16.92 -4.57
CA PRO A 154 -11.06 15.49 -4.89
C PRO A 154 -11.38 15.25 -6.36
N GLY A 155 -10.52 14.49 -7.03
CA GLY A 155 -10.67 14.08 -8.42
C GLY A 155 -9.92 14.97 -9.40
N ASP A 156 -9.30 16.04 -8.93
CA ASP A 156 -8.39 16.84 -9.74
C ASP A 156 -7.26 15.94 -10.27
N LYS A 157 -7.09 15.91 -11.59
CA LYS A 157 -5.95 15.24 -12.22
C LYS A 157 -4.85 16.26 -12.44
N ILE A 158 -3.74 16.13 -11.72
CA ILE A 158 -2.59 17.02 -11.83
C ILE A 158 -1.84 16.67 -13.12
N LEU A 159 -1.78 17.61 -14.06
CA LEU A 159 -1.15 17.44 -15.37
C LEU A 159 0.30 17.89 -15.36
N SER A 160 0.63 18.96 -14.63
CA SER A 160 1.99 19.49 -14.55
C SER A 160 2.24 20.30 -13.29
N VAL A 161 3.50 20.38 -12.89
CA VAL A 161 4.02 21.27 -11.83
C VAL A 161 5.15 22.11 -12.44
N GLU A 162 5.09 23.44 -12.30
CA GLU A 162 6.06 24.38 -12.88
C GLU A 162 6.25 24.17 -14.40
N ASN A 163 5.15 23.99 -15.13
CA ASN A 163 5.10 23.68 -16.57
C ASN A 163 5.77 22.36 -16.98
N LYS A 164 6.18 21.51 -16.03
CA LYS A 164 6.73 20.18 -16.31
C LYS A 164 5.65 19.13 -16.09
N SER A 165 5.40 18.29 -17.09
CA SER A 165 4.38 17.24 -17.01
C SER A 165 4.61 16.30 -15.82
N VAL A 166 3.48 15.79 -15.32
CA VAL A 166 3.43 14.78 -14.28
C VAL A 166 2.63 13.59 -14.80
N ASP A 167 3.29 12.46 -14.95
CA ASP A 167 2.70 11.24 -15.47
C ASP A 167 2.13 10.34 -14.37
N GLY A 168 2.54 10.55 -13.12
CA GLY A 168 2.13 9.73 -11.97
C GLY A 168 2.45 10.39 -10.63
N TRP A 169 1.92 9.82 -9.55
CA TRP A 169 2.00 10.40 -8.21
C TRP A 169 3.43 10.45 -7.67
N THR A 170 4.27 9.46 -7.96
CA THR A 170 5.66 9.47 -7.51
C THR A 170 6.40 10.68 -8.08
N GLN A 171 6.25 10.95 -9.39
CA GLN A 171 6.85 12.12 -10.02
C GLN A 171 6.30 13.43 -9.47
N LEU A 172 5.02 13.48 -9.08
CA LEU A 172 4.43 14.63 -8.40
C LEU A 172 5.14 14.92 -7.08
N ILE A 173 5.27 13.91 -6.22
CA ILE A 173 5.90 14.05 -4.90
C ILE A 173 7.38 14.40 -5.04
N ASP A 174 8.10 13.79 -5.99
CA ASP A 174 9.50 14.13 -6.27
C ASP A 174 9.66 15.62 -6.63
N ARG A 175 8.77 16.16 -7.49
CA ARG A 175 8.77 17.58 -7.86
C ARG A 175 8.46 18.50 -6.66
N ILE A 176 7.47 18.13 -5.84
CA ILE A 176 7.11 18.88 -4.63
C ILE A 176 8.29 18.88 -3.65
N SER A 177 8.95 17.75 -3.48
CA SER A 177 10.05 17.58 -2.53
C SER A 177 11.31 18.37 -2.95
N GLN A 178 11.49 18.60 -4.25
CA GLN A 178 12.58 19.40 -4.83
C GLN A 178 12.31 20.92 -4.85
N SER A 179 11.13 21.36 -4.40
CA SER A 179 10.72 22.77 -4.45
C SER A 179 11.52 23.70 -3.53
N ASN A 180 12.11 23.16 -2.45
CA ASN A 180 12.73 23.93 -1.38
C ASN A 180 11.79 25.01 -0.82
N GLU A 181 10.55 24.64 -0.49
CA GLU A 181 9.54 25.51 0.14
C GLU A 181 9.08 26.72 -0.72
N LYS A 182 9.42 26.72 -2.01
CA LYS A 182 8.95 27.71 -2.97
C LYS A 182 7.49 27.43 -3.32
N GLU A 183 6.75 28.50 -3.60
CA GLU A 183 5.43 28.39 -4.18
C GLU A 183 5.52 27.68 -5.54
N LEU A 184 4.64 26.69 -5.74
CA LEU A 184 4.56 25.89 -6.94
C LEU A 184 3.23 26.14 -7.65
N SER A 185 3.29 26.22 -8.97
CA SER A 185 2.13 26.30 -9.85
C SER A 185 1.80 24.93 -10.44
N PHE A 186 0.55 24.52 -10.23
CA PHE A 186 -0.02 23.26 -10.65
C PHE A 186 -1.04 23.49 -11.76
N GLN A 187 -0.92 22.76 -12.86
CA GLN A 187 -2.01 22.66 -13.83
C GLN A 187 -2.82 21.43 -13.48
N VAL A 188 -4.11 21.61 -13.17
CA VAL A 188 -5.03 20.52 -12.83
C VAL A 188 -6.16 20.45 -13.85
N GLN A 189 -6.61 19.23 -14.14
CA GLN A 189 -7.83 18.97 -14.88
C GLN A 189 -8.94 18.61 -13.91
N ARG A 190 -10.01 19.41 -13.91
CA ARG A 190 -11.22 19.19 -13.11
C ARG A 190 -12.40 19.02 -14.05
N GLY A 191 -12.83 17.76 -14.24
CA GLY A 191 -13.79 17.44 -15.30
C GLY A 191 -13.21 17.81 -16.68
N ASN A 192 -13.88 18.72 -17.39
CA ASN A 192 -13.46 19.19 -18.71
C ASN A 192 -12.66 20.51 -18.66
N GLU A 193 -12.49 21.10 -17.49
CA GLU A 193 -11.79 22.38 -17.33
C GLU A 193 -10.33 22.15 -16.90
N SER A 194 -9.46 23.05 -17.36
CA SER A 194 -8.08 23.11 -16.91
C SER A 194 -7.90 24.34 -16.02
N ILE A 195 -7.49 24.10 -14.78
CA ILE A 195 -7.40 25.11 -13.72
C ILE A 195 -5.95 25.20 -13.28
N GLN A 196 -5.47 26.42 -13.06
CA GLN A 196 -4.16 26.67 -12.47
C GLN A 196 -4.34 26.90 -10.96
N ILE A 197 -3.57 26.17 -10.15
CA ILE A 197 -3.57 26.26 -8.68
C ILE A 197 -2.15 26.61 -8.24
N SER A 198 -2.02 27.54 -7.29
CA SER A 198 -0.75 27.83 -6.64
C SER A 198 -0.78 27.30 -5.21
N SER A 199 0.28 26.60 -4.81
CA SER A 199 0.39 26.04 -3.46
C SER A 199 1.85 26.02 -3.03
N ARG A 200 2.08 26.35 -1.76
CA ARG A 200 3.43 26.40 -1.17
C ARG A 200 3.64 25.20 -0.25
N PRO A 201 4.53 24.25 -0.57
CA PRO A 201 4.81 23.12 0.31
C PRO A 201 5.43 23.58 1.63
N GLU A 202 5.02 22.94 2.73
CA GLU A 202 5.58 23.14 4.07
C GLU A 202 6.45 21.93 4.47
N ILE A 203 7.49 22.17 5.25
CA ILE A 203 8.32 21.09 5.79
C ILE A 203 7.53 20.37 6.88
N SER A 204 7.08 19.15 6.57
CA SER A 204 6.42 18.26 7.52
C SER A 204 7.28 17.02 7.79
N LYS A 205 6.88 16.25 8.81
CA LYS A 205 7.45 14.92 9.06
C LYS A 205 7.19 14.03 7.84
N ASN A 206 8.22 13.32 7.41
CA ASN A 206 8.06 12.36 6.33
C ASN A 206 7.32 11.11 6.85
N GLU A 207 6.14 10.84 6.30
CA GLU A 207 5.37 9.64 6.64
C GLU A 207 5.95 8.37 6.00
N ASN A 208 6.85 8.50 5.01
CA ASN A 208 7.59 7.36 4.52
C ASN A 208 8.68 6.96 5.54
N ILE A 209 8.35 5.98 6.39
CA ILE A 209 9.27 5.45 7.41
C ILE A 209 10.54 4.81 6.84
N PHE A 210 10.58 4.50 5.54
CA PHE A 210 11.74 3.90 4.86
C PHE A 210 12.59 4.95 4.12
N SER A 211 12.28 6.24 4.29
CA SER A 211 13.06 7.33 3.73
C SER A 211 14.20 7.73 4.68
N SER A 212 15.37 8.02 4.13
CA SER A 212 16.49 8.61 4.86
C SER A 212 16.20 10.04 5.37
N GLN A 213 15.22 10.72 4.77
CA GLN A 213 14.81 12.08 5.13
C GLN A 213 13.69 12.07 6.18
N GLU A 214 13.96 12.55 7.39
CA GLU A 214 12.96 12.68 8.47
C GLU A 214 11.87 13.72 8.17
N LYS A 215 12.21 14.74 7.38
CA LYS A 215 11.31 15.82 6.99
C LYS A 215 11.43 16.10 5.51
N VAL A 216 10.31 16.37 4.85
CA VAL A 216 10.24 16.67 3.42
C VAL A 216 9.20 17.77 3.17
N PRO A 217 9.37 18.61 2.14
CA PRO A 217 8.32 19.52 1.71
C PRO A 217 7.08 18.73 1.26
N GLN A 218 5.91 19.05 1.82
CA GLN A 218 4.63 18.45 1.47
C GLN A 218 3.53 19.50 1.47
N ILE A 219 2.43 19.21 0.79
CA ILE A 219 1.20 20.02 0.86
C ILE A 219 0.23 19.25 1.75
N GLU A 220 -0.10 19.81 2.91
CA GLU A 220 -0.99 19.16 3.87
C GLU A 220 -2.34 18.79 3.20
N GLY A 221 -2.73 17.51 3.32
CA GLY A 221 -3.99 17.00 2.78
C GLY A 221 -3.96 16.61 1.30
N LEU A 222 -2.84 16.80 0.59
CA LEU A 222 -2.68 16.33 -0.78
C LEU A 222 -2.27 14.84 -0.78
N SER A 223 -3.23 13.96 -1.08
CA SER A 223 -3.02 12.50 -1.16
C SER A 223 -3.69 11.91 -2.40
N PHE A 224 -3.30 10.69 -2.81
CA PHE A 224 -4.06 9.91 -3.82
C PHE A 224 -5.08 8.96 -3.18
N GLU A 225 -5.11 8.89 -1.85
CA GLU A 225 -5.95 7.93 -1.14
C GLU A 225 -7.40 8.35 -1.22
N SER A 226 -8.27 7.39 -1.55
CA SER A 226 -9.71 7.62 -1.57
C SER A 226 -10.38 6.59 -0.69
N ASN A 227 -11.45 7.00 -0.03
CA ASN A 227 -12.28 6.10 0.73
C ASN A 227 -13.12 5.23 -0.19
N ALA A 228 -13.25 3.95 0.15
CA ALA A 228 -14.15 3.03 -0.51
C ALA A 228 -15.59 3.57 -0.51
N ALA A 229 -16.40 3.14 -1.48
CA ALA A 229 -17.83 3.45 -1.54
C ALA A 229 -18.64 2.69 -0.46
N LEU A 230 -18.21 2.77 0.80
CA LEU A 230 -18.90 2.20 1.95
C LEU A 230 -19.86 3.26 2.52
N ILE A 231 -21.14 2.91 2.60
CA ILE A 231 -22.19 3.90 2.86
C ILE A 231 -22.84 3.75 4.24
N GLY A 232 -23.32 4.87 4.76
CA GLY A 232 -24.30 4.96 5.83
C GLY A 232 -25.66 5.36 5.28
N VAL A 233 -26.73 4.84 5.90
CA VAL A 233 -28.13 5.15 5.59
C VAL A 233 -28.81 5.58 6.90
N PRO A 234 -28.62 6.84 7.33
CA PRO A 234 -28.96 7.27 8.69
C PRO A 234 -30.47 7.31 8.97
N SER A 235 -31.29 7.59 7.95
CA SER A 235 -32.74 7.72 8.08
C SER A 235 -33.45 6.52 7.44
N PRO A 236 -34.24 5.74 8.21
CA PRO A 236 -35.04 4.63 7.69
C PRO A 236 -36.10 5.02 6.65
N GLN A 237 -36.48 6.30 6.60
CA GLN A 237 -37.48 6.83 5.66
C GLN A 237 -36.84 7.47 4.41
N SER A 238 -35.52 7.48 4.33
CA SER A 238 -34.82 8.02 3.16
C SER A 238 -35.08 7.19 1.90
N PRO A 239 -34.96 7.80 0.69
CA PRO A 239 -35.02 7.07 -0.56
C PRO A 239 -34.08 5.86 -0.59
N ALA A 240 -32.86 6.01 -0.07
CA ALA A 240 -31.88 4.93 0.03
C ALA A 240 -32.35 3.76 0.89
N ALA A 241 -32.88 4.04 2.09
CA ALA A 241 -33.40 3.01 2.97
C ALA A 241 -34.60 2.28 2.35
N LEU A 242 -35.52 3.02 1.72
CA LEU A 242 -36.70 2.46 1.05
C LEU A 242 -36.32 1.61 -0.16
N ALA A 243 -35.25 1.95 -0.87
CA ALA A 243 -34.67 1.13 -1.94
C ALA A 243 -33.99 -0.15 -1.41
N GLY A 244 -33.73 -0.25 -0.10
CA GLY A 244 -33.14 -1.42 0.54
C GLY A 244 -31.61 -1.35 0.74
N LEU A 245 -31.02 -0.17 0.57
CA LEU A 245 -29.65 0.10 1.02
C LEU A 245 -29.58 0.07 2.55
N LYS A 246 -28.46 -0.42 3.08
CA LYS A 246 -28.22 -0.58 4.51
C LYS A 246 -26.89 0.05 4.91
N ASN A 247 -26.75 0.34 6.20
CA ASN A 247 -25.46 0.73 6.77
C ASN A 247 -24.40 -0.32 6.46
N LEU A 248 -23.20 0.14 6.10
CA LEU A 248 -22.07 -0.69 5.72
C LEU A 248 -22.29 -1.52 4.46
N ASP A 249 -23.19 -1.10 3.57
CA ASP A 249 -23.17 -1.60 2.19
C ASP A 249 -21.99 -1.00 1.43
N LEU A 250 -21.20 -1.87 0.81
CA LEU A 250 -20.14 -1.50 -0.11
C LEU A 250 -20.72 -1.47 -1.52
N ILE A 251 -20.69 -0.31 -2.16
CA ILE A 251 -21.14 -0.15 -3.54
C ILE A 251 -20.02 -0.57 -4.48
N LEU A 252 -20.34 -1.45 -5.43
CA LEU A 252 -19.39 -1.97 -6.41
C LEU A 252 -19.62 -1.39 -7.80
N LYS A 253 -20.88 -1.18 -8.18
CA LYS A 253 -21.28 -0.60 -9.46
C LYS A 253 -22.47 0.35 -9.30
N VAL A 254 -22.54 1.33 -10.17
CA VAL A 254 -23.73 2.17 -10.41
C VAL A 254 -24.02 2.13 -11.91
N ASN A 255 -25.19 1.59 -12.28
CA ASN A 255 -25.53 1.20 -13.64
C ASN A 255 -24.42 0.29 -14.22
N GLU A 256 -23.87 0.65 -15.38
CA GLU A 256 -22.77 -0.08 -16.02
C GLU A 256 -21.38 0.36 -15.54
N LYS A 257 -21.28 1.35 -14.64
CA LYS A 257 -19.99 1.91 -14.19
C LYS A 257 -19.52 1.23 -12.90
N ASP A 258 -18.30 0.69 -12.92
CA ASP A 258 -17.61 0.27 -11.69
C ASP A 258 -17.29 1.50 -10.83
N VAL A 259 -17.56 1.38 -9.53
CA VAL A 259 -17.23 2.42 -8.55
C VAL A 259 -16.34 1.81 -7.47
N SER A 260 -15.17 2.40 -7.27
CA SER A 260 -14.22 1.97 -6.25
C SER A 260 -14.24 2.89 -5.05
N SER A 261 -14.42 4.20 -5.26
CA SER A 261 -14.40 5.21 -4.20
C SER A 261 -15.78 5.83 -3.94
N PHE A 262 -15.99 6.33 -2.72
CA PHE A 262 -17.22 7.06 -2.36
C PHE A 262 -17.45 8.27 -3.27
N ARG A 263 -16.38 8.96 -3.67
CA ARG A 263 -16.43 10.03 -4.67
C ARG A 263 -16.99 9.55 -6.01
N SER A 264 -16.40 8.48 -6.57
CA SER A 264 -16.85 7.92 -7.86
C SER A 264 -18.30 7.46 -7.81
N PHE A 265 -18.70 6.88 -6.68
CA PHE A 265 -20.07 6.50 -6.39
C PHE A 265 -21.01 7.71 -6.37
N LYS A 266 -20.70 8.77 -5.61
CA LYS A 266 -21.49 10.00 -5.57
C LYS A 266 -21.67 10.60 -6.96
N THR A 267 -20.59 10.71 -7.74
CA THR A 267 -20.65 11.21 -9.12
C THR A 267 -21.53 10.33 -10.01
N ALA A 268 -21.35 9.01 -9.98
CA ALA A 268 -22.11 8.09 -10.83
C ALA A 268 -23.62 8.10 -10.51
N VAL A 269 -24.01 8.22 -9.24
CA VAL A 269 -25.42 8.35 -8.84
C VAL A 269 -26.00 9.66 -9.35
N ILE A 270 -25.30 10.79 -9.16
CA ILE A 270 -25.77 12.10 -9.63
C ILE A 270 -25.94 12.11 -11.15
N GLU A 271 -24.97 11.58 -11.90
CA GLU A 271 -25.05 11.48 -13.36
C GLU A 271 -26.19 10.56 -13.82
N GLY A 272 -26.35 9.41 -13.16
CA GLY A 272 -27.44 8.49 -13.43
C GLY A 272 -28.81 9.13 -13.22
N LEU A 273 -29.01 9.84 -12.10
CA LEU A 273 -30.27 10.55 -11.80
C LEU A 273 -30.49 11.81 -12.66
N LYS A 274 -29.45 12.36 -13.29
CA LYS A 274 -29.58 13.44 -14.27
C LYS A 274 -30.05 12.92 -15.63
N THR A 275 -29.66 11.69 -15.98
CA THR A 275 -29.94 11.07 -17.29
C THR A 275 -31.19 10.19 -17.29
N GLY A 276 -31.61 9.71 -16.12
CA GLY A 276 -32.86 8.99 -15.90
C GLY A 276 -33.39 9.21 -14.48
N SER A 277 -34.56 8.68 -14.15
CA SER A 277 -35.17 8.83 -12.80
C SER A 277 -34.77 7.71 -11.82
N GLU A 278 -33.95 6.76 -12.25
CA GLU A 278 -33.58 5.57 -11.51
C GLU A 278 -32.11 5.23 -11.76
N VAL A 279 -31.43 4.78 -10.71
CA VAL A 279 -30.09 4.20 -10.78
C VAL A 279 -30.10 2.79 -10.20
N GLN A 280 -29.47 1.87 -10.92
CA GLN A 280 -29.25 0.51 -10.45
C GLN A 280 -27.87 0.43 -9.79
N MET A 281 -27.74 -0.32 -8.70
CA MET A 281 -26.49 -0.46 -7.96
C MET A 281 -26.22 -1.94 -7.68
N GLU A 282 -24.99 -2.37 -7.93
CA GLU A 282 -24.48 -3.64 -7.40
C GLU A 282 -23.84 -3.37 -6.05
N VAL A 283 -24.38 -3.96 -4.99
CA VAL A 283 -23.97 -3.71 -3.61
C VAL A 283 -23.61 -5.01 -2.91
N GLN A 284 -22.75 -4.92 -1.91
CA GLN A 284 -22.37 -6.05 -1.07
C GLN A 284 -22.30 -5.60 0.38
N SER A 285 -22.97 -6.31 1.29
CA SER A 285 -22.84 -5.98 2.72
C SER A 285 -21.40 -6.19 3.18
N PHE A 286 -20.86 -5.23 3.91
CA PHE A 286 -19.53 -5.28 4.51
C PHE A 286 -19.60 -4.99 6.02
N ALA A 287 -20.20 -5.92 6.76
CA ALA A 287 -20.30 -5.85 8.21
C ALA A 287 -19.28 -6.78 8.88
N GLU A 288 -18.79 -6.40 10.07
CA GLU A 288 -17.83 -7.20 10.85
C GLU A 288 -16.52 -7.55 10.11
N GLY A 289 -16.17 -6.77 9.08
CA GLY A 289 -15.02 -7.02 8.21
C GLY A 289 -15.21 -8.18 7.24
N LYS A 290 -16.44 -8.65 7.01
CA LYS A 290 -16.77 -9.75 6.10
C LYS A 290 -17.66 -9.27 4.97
N ARG A 291 -17.38 -9.80 3.77
CA ARG A 291 -18.20 -9.56 2.58
C ARG A 291 -19.37 -10.54 2.54
N GLY A 292 -20.59 -10.01 2.47
CA GLY A 292 -21.83 -10.76 2.28
C GLY A 292 -22.10 -11.10 0.81
N PRO A 293 -23.30 -11.62 0.48
CA PRO A 293 -23.69 -11.83 -0.91
C PRO A 293 -23.88 -10.49 -1.64
N LYS A 294 -23.61 -10.49 -2.95
CA LYS A 294 -23.91 -9.39 -3.85
C LYS A 294 -25.42 -9.27 -4.06
N ARG A 295 -25.91 -8.03 -4.14
CA ARG A 295 -27.33 -7.69 -4.33
C ARG A 295 -27.43 -6.56 -5.36
N THR A 296 -28.50 -6.55 -6.11
CA THR A 296 -28.83 -5.44 -7.01
C THR A 296 -29.92 -4.61 -6.37
N ILE A 297 -29.70 -3.29 -6.26
CA ILE A 297 -30.63 -2.33 -5.67
C ILE A 297 -30.99 -1.26 -6.70
N SER A 298 -32.27 -0.97 -6.81
CA SER A 298 -32.81 0.07 -7.69
C SER A 298 -33.24 1.27 -6.84
N LEU A 299 -32.63 2.43 -7.07
CA LEU A 299 -32.95 3.67 -6.39
C LEU A 299 -33.58 4.65 -7.38
N ALA A 300 -34.88 4.87 -7.24
CA ALA A 300 -35.59 5.92 -7.97
C ALA A 300 -35.65 7.20 -7.15
N SER A 301 -35.34 8.34 -7.76
CA SER A 301 -35.43 9.66 -7.14
C SER A 301 -35.72 10.73 -8.18
N SER A 302 -36.60 11.67 -7.84
CA SER A 302 -36.83 12.88 -8.63
C SER A 302 -35.84 14.00 -8.33
N SER A 303 -35.05 13.86 -7.25
CA SER A 303 -34.01 14.81 -6.87
C SER A 303 -32.64 14.30 -7.29
N THR A 304 -31.82 15.17 -7.87
CA THR A 304 -30.40 14.94 -8.12
C THR A 304 -29.51 15.38 -6.95
N ASP A 305 -30.10 15.94 -5.90
CA ASP A 305 -29.39 16.26 -4.66
C ASP A 305 -29.06 14.95 -3.94
N PHE A 306 -27.76 14.64 -3.89
CA PHE A 306 -27.27 13.38 -3.33
C PHE A 306 -27.58 13.27 -1.83
N ASP A 307 -27.53 14.39 -1.10
CA ASP A 307 -27.72 14.38 0.34
C ASP A 307 -29.20 14.11 0.68
N ALA A 308 -30.13 14.52 -0.19
CA ALA A 308 -31.56 14.20 -0.09
C ALA A 308 -31.90 12.72 -0.29
N LEU A 309 -30.98 11.92 -0.86
CA LEU A 309 -31.15 10.47 -1.00
C LEU A 309 -31.02 9.74 0.34
N GLY A 310 -30.48 10.41 1.37
CA GLY A 310 -30.17 9.82 2.67
C GLY A 310 -29.03 8.81 2.63
N ILE A 311 -28.03 9.09 1.80
CA ILE A 311 -26.79 8.33 1.69
C ILE A 311 -25.65 9.22 2.19
N GLU A 312 -24.80 8.70 3.06
CA GLU A 312 -23.60 9.39 3.52
C GLU A 312 -22.40 8.45 3.53
N PHE A 313 -21.19 9.01 3.62
CA PHE A 313 -19.99 8.21 3.80
C PHE A 313 -19.98 7.60 5.21
N ALA A 314 -19.59 6.34 5.33
CA ALA A 314 -19.64 5.59 6.58
C ALA A 314 -18.57 5.98 7.64
N GLU A 315 -18.03 7.19 7.60
CA GLU A 315 -16.90 7.66 8.40
C GLU A 315 -17.04 7.41 9.92
N THR A 316 -18.22 7.71 10.50
CA THR A 316 -18.46 7.54 11.95
C THR A 316 -19.23 6.26 12.27
N TYR A 317 -19.33 5.32 11.32
CA TYR A 317 -20.02 4.04 11.52
C TYR A 317 -19.07 2.98 12.07
N VAL A 318 -19.59 2.19 13.02
CA VAL A 318 -18.86 1.10 13.66
C VAL A 318 -18.85 -0.10 12.73
N LEU A 319 -17.70 -0.43 12.16
CA LEU A 319 -17.59 -1.61 11.29
C LEU A 319 -17.71 -2.91 12.09
N LYS A 320 -17.02 -2.97 13.23
CA LYS A 320 -16.98 -4.15 14.09
C LYS A 320 -16.78 -3.74 15.54
N VAL A 321 -17.42 -4.49 16.44
CA VAL A 321 -17.20 -4.41 17.88
C VAL A 321 -16.51 -5.70 18.32
N LYS A 322 -15.40 -5.59 19.05
CA LYS A 322 -14.67 -6.74 19.60
C LYS A 322 -15.45 -7.31 20.77
N ASP A 323 -15.62 -8.62 20.83
CA ASP A 323 -16.19 -9.31 22.00
C ASP A 323 -15.11 -10.15 22.70
N PRO A 324 -14.84 -9.93 24.00
CA PRO A 324 -15.38 -8.86 24.86
C PRO A 324 -14.64 -7.53 24.68
N SER A 325 -15.35 -6.42 24.90
CA SER A 325 -14.80 -5.06 24.97
C SER A 325 -15.73 -4.11 25.75
N PRO A 326 -15.26 -2.91 26.16
CA PRO A 326 -16.14 -1.89 26.72
C PRO A 326 -17.33 -1.54 25.82
N ALA A 327 -17.11 -1.38 24.52
CA ALA A 327 -18.19 -1.07 23.58
C ALA A 327 -19.19 -2.24 23.45
N HIS A 328 -18.71 -3.49 23.45
CA HIS A 328 -19.59 -4.67 23.44
C HIS A 328 -20.46 -4.72 24.70
N LYS A 329 -19.86 -4.54 25.88
CA LYS A 329 -20.57 -4.53 27.17
C LYS A 329 -21.61 -3.41 27.25
N ALA A 330 -21.33 -2.27 26.64
CA ALA A 330 -22.27 -1.15 26.56
C ALA A 330 -23.42 -1.40 25.55
N GLY A 331 -23.30 -2.39 24.66
CA GLY A 331 -24.35 -2.73 23.69
C GLY A 331 -24.24 -2.00 22.34
N LEU A 332 -23.07 -1.41 22.06
CA LEU A 332 -22.73 -0.93 20.72
C LEU A 332 -22.65 -2.11 19.75
N LYS A 333 -23.11 -1.93 18.51
CA LYS A 333 -23.14 -2.97 17.48
C LYS A 333 -22.53 -2.48 16.17
N SER A 334 -22.19 -3.45 15.31
CA SER A 334 -21.81 -3.14 13.92
C SER A 334 -22.96 -2.41 13.22
N GLY A 335 -22.63 -1.37 12.44
CA GLY A 335 -23.58 -0.54 11.71
C GLY A 335 -24.16 0.63 12.52
N ASP A 336 -23.83 0.77 13.81
CA ASP A 336 -24.17 1.96 14.58
C ASP A 336 -23.36 3.16 14.11
N LYS A 337 -24.01 4.33 13.96
CA LYS A 337 -23.33 5.61 13.71
C LYS A 337 -23.02 6.28 15.04
N ILE A 338 -21.77 6.63 15.29
CA ILE A 338 -21.41 7.47 16.45
C ILE A 338 -21.70 8.94 16.07
N VAL A 339 -22.52 9.60 16.88
CA VAL A 339 -23.00 10.98 16.64
C VAL A 339 -22.27 11.97 17.54
N SER A 340 -22.07 11.62 18.81
CA SER A 340 -21.33 12.45 19.77
C SER A 340 -20.66 11.61 20.86
N ILE A 341 -19.63 12.20 21.45
CA ILE A 341 -18.90 11.67 22.61
C ILE A 341 -18.79 12.80 23.63
N ASP A 342 -19.23 12.55 24.86
CA ASP A 342 -19.27 13.52 25.98
C ASP A 342 -19.95 14.85 25.59
N GLY A 343 -21.06 14.73 24.85
CA GLY A 343 -21.84 15.86 24.35
C GLY A 343 -21.21 16.61 23.17
N LYS A 344 -19.96 16.29 22.77
CA LYS A 344 -19.30 16.90 21.62
C LYS A 344 -19.64 16.11 20.34
N PRO A 345 -20.19 16.77 19.30
CA PRO A 345 -20.43 16.11 18.02
C PRO A 345 -19.13 15.56 17.43
N VAL A 346 -19.21 14.39 16.81
CA VAL A 346 -18.09 13.80 16.05
C VAL A 346 -18.47 13.73 14.57
N SER A 347 -17.56 14.14 13.70
CA SER A 347 -17.78 14.15 12.24
C SER A 347 -16.78 13.28 11.48
N ASN A 348 -15.71 12.83 12.14
CA ASN A 348 -14.70 11.96 11.55
C ASN A 348 -14.14 10.97 12.58
N TRP A 349 -13.44 9.95 12.08
CA TRP A 349 -12.86 8.92 12.93
C TRP A 349 -11.78 9.46 13.87
N THR A 350 -11.01 10.46 13.45
CA THR A 350 -9.99 11.11 14.29
C THR A 350 -10.59 11.74 15.53
N ASN A 351 -11.74 12.43 15.42
CA ASN A 351 -12.46 12.99 16.57
C ASN A 351 -12.93 11.92 17.57
N ILE A 352 -13.31 10.74 17.06
CA ILE A 352 -13.68 9.58 17.89
C ILE A 352 -12.44 9.08 18.64
N LEU A 353 -11.34 8.85 17.93
CA LEU A 353 -10.09 8.37 18.52
C LEU A 353 -9.53 9.35 19.56
N ASP A 354 -9.50 10.64 19.26
CA ASP A 354 -8.94 11.65 20.16
C ASP A 354 -9.78 11.81 21.42
N SER A 355 -11.11 11.73 21.31
CA SER A 355 -11.99 11.74 22.47
C SER A 355 -11.72 10.54 23.40
N ILE A 356 -11.50 9.35 22.83
CA ILE A 356 -11.21 8.13 23.60
C ILE A 356 -9.79 8.15 24.18
N LYS A 357 -8.79 8.59 23.40
CA LYS A 357 -7.39 8.65 23.82
C LYS A 357 -7.18 9.65 24.95
N ASN A 358 -7.86 10.79 24.90
CA ASN A 358 -7.77 11.85 25.90
C ASN A 358 -8.70 11.61 27.10
N PHE A 359 -9.26 10.41 27.24
CA PHE A 359 -10.05 10.02 28.40
C PHE A 359 -9.23 10.18 29.69
N ASP A 360 -9.74 10.99 30.62
CA ASP A 360 -9.18 11.11 31.97
C ASP A 360 -9.93 10.17 32.92
N PRO A 361 -9.29 9.08 33.41
CA PRO A 361 -9.94 8.16 34.36
C PRO A 361 -10.34 8.83 35.68
N LYS A 362 -9.85 10.04 35.98
CA LYS A 362 -10.16 10.79 37.19
C LYS A 362 -11.41 11.67 37.08
N SER A 363 -11.91 11.96 35.87
CA SER A 363 -13.07 12.83 35.65
C SER A 363 -14.32 12.02 35.28
N GLU A 364 -14.97 11.42 36.29
CA GLU A 364 -16.24 10.66 36.19
C GLU A 364 -16.18 9.26 35.53
N GLY A 365 -15.00 8.75 35.16
CA GLY A 365 -14.75 7.32 34.94
C GLY A 365 -15.48 6.64 33.77
N ASN A 366 -16.41 7.32 33.08
CA ASN A 366 -17.14 6.83 31.93
C ASN A 366 -17.10 7.84 30.77
N ILE A 367 -17.26 7.31 29.56
CA ILE A 367 -17.51 8.07 28.35
C ILE A 367 -19.00 7.95 28.02
N SER A 368 -19.64 9.10 27.80
CA SER A 368 -21.00 9.21 27.32
C SER A 368 -21.02 9.22 25.79
N LEU A 369 -21.40 8.10 25.18
CA LEU A 369 -21.45 7.97 23.72
C LEU A 369 -22.90 8.01 23.22
N LEU A 370 -23.20 8.86 22.24
CA LEU A 370 -24.48 8.83 21.53
C LEU A 370 -24.31 8.10 20.21
N ALA A 371 -24.86 6.89 20.11
CA ALA A 371 -24.95 6.15 18.86
C ALA A 371 -26.31 6.37 18.21
N MET A 372 -26.40 6.15 16.90
CA MET A 372 -27.65 6.11 16.16
C MET A 372 -27.77 4.78 15.44
N ARG A 373 -28.91 4.10 15.65
CA ARG A 373 -29.26 2.82 15.04
C ARG A 373 -30.69 2.92 14.53
N GLU A 374 -30.89 2.64 13.25
CA GLU A 374 -32.21 2.70 12.60
C GLU A 374 -32.95 4.03 12.88
N GLY A 375 -32.22 5.16 12.77
CA GLY A 375 -32.75 6.50 13.00
C GLY A 375 -33.06 6.86 14.47
N LYS A 376 -32.80 5.96 15.43
CA LYS A 376 -33.00 6.20 16.86
C LYS A 376 -31.67 6.48 17.56
N ASN A 377 -31.67 7.47 18.43
CA ASN A 377 -30.55 7.76 19.32
C ASN A 377 -30.48 6.72 20.45
N ILE A 378 -29.31 6.09 20.60
CA ILE A 378 -28.97 5.12 21.63
C ILE A 378 -27.88 5.75 22.51
N PRO A 379 -28.24 6.27 23.70
CA PRO A 379 -27.25 6.73 24.65
C PRO A 379 -26.56 5.53 25.29
N LEU A 380 -25.23 5.54 25.29
CA LEU A 380 -24.37 4.49 25.81
C LEU A 380 -23.40 5.08 26.83
N GLN A 381 -23.13 4.32 27.89
CA GLN A 381 -22.13 4.66 28.90
C GLN A 381 -21.12 3.53 28.95
N LEU A 382 -19.84 3.85 28.81
CA LEU A 382 -18.78 2.85 28.77
C LEU A 382 -17.50 3.35 29.41
N VAL A 383 -16.72 2.44 29.97
CA VAL A 383 -15.43 2.75 30.59
C VAL A 383 -14.33 2.25 29.66
N PRO A 384 -13.53 3.14 29.04
CA PRO A 384 -12.39 2.72 28.24
C PRO A 384 -11.42 1.85 29.02
N GLU A 385 -10.86 0.86 28.34
CA GLU A 385 -9.87 -0.06 28.91
C GLU A 385 -8.48 0.33 28.44
N MET A 386 -7.51 0.38 29.36
CA MET A 386 -6.11 0.57 29.01
C MET A 386 -5.62 -0.67 28.27
N THR A 387 -5.28 -0.51 26.99
CA THR A 387 -4.79 -1.59 26.14
C THR A 387 -3.37 -1.26 25.69
N GLN A 388 -2.51 -2.28 25.67
CA GLN A 388 -1.21 -2.21 25.02
C GLN A 388 -1.40 -2.47 23.53
N LEU A 389 -1.10 -1.46 22.71
CA LEU A 389 -1.12 -1.59 21.26
C LEU A 389 0.26 -1.25 20.72
N MET A 390 0.64 -1.95 19.65
CA MET A 390 1.86 -1.62 18.93
C MET A 390 1.58 -0.40 18.04
N ASN A 391 2.40 0.65 18.18
CA ASN A 391 2.30 1.81 17.30
C ASN A 391 2.93 1.53 15.93
N GLU A 392 2.85 2.50 15.02
CA GLU A 392 3.40 2.40 13.65
C GLU A 392 4.91 2.11 13.60
N LYS A 393 5.62 2.35 14.70
CA LYS A 393 7.06 2.10 14.84
C LYS A 393 7.39 0.76 15.51
N GLY A 394 6.39 -0.09 15.74
CA GLY A 394 6.62 -1.36 16.44
C GLY A 394 6.81 -1.23 17.95
N GLN A 395 6.56 -0.05 18.54
CA GLN A 395 6.71 0.15 19.99
C GLN A 395 5.38 -0.07 20.70
N GLU A 396 5.41 -0.71 21.87
CA GLU A 396 4.24 -0.84 22.73
C GLU A 396 3.85 0.52 23.30
N GLU A 397 2.59 0.88 23.13
CA GLU A 397 2.02 2.10 23.67
C GLU A 397 0.72 1.78 24.42
N ASN A 398 0.64 2.25 25.67
CA ASN A 398 -0.57 2.16 26.46
C ASN A 398 -1.55 3.23 25.99
N ARG A 399 -2.72 2.81 25.50
CA ARG A 399 -3.79 3.73 25.10
C ARG A 399 -5.13 3.22 25.60
N PHE A 400 -6.01 4.14 25.97
CA PHE A 400 -7.39 3.80 26.27
C PHE A 400 -8.10 3.40 24.97
N THR A 401 -8.82 2.28 25.02
CA THR A 401 -9.60 1.79 23.89
C THR A 401 -10.96 1.29 24.34
N ILE A 402 -11.90 1.21 23.41
CA ILE A 402 -13.25 0.71 23.66
C ILE A 402 -13.58 -0.54 22.83
N GLY A 403 -12.62 -1.01 22.02
CA GLY A 403 -12.75 -2.23 21.22
C GLY A 403 -13.63 -2.11 19.97
N ILE A 404 -13.56 -0.97 19.26
CA ILE A 404 -14.27 -0.76 17.99
C ILE A 404 -13.29 -0.64 16.82
N LEU A 405 -13.76 -1.00 15.63
CA LEU A 405 -13.03 -0.84 14.37
C LEU A 405 -13.79 0.13 13.46
N SER A 406 -13.03 1.03 12.82
CA SER A 406 -13.54 1.98 11.83
C SER A 406 -14.01 1.28 10.57
N SER A 407 -14.91 1.94 9.85
CA SER A 407 -15.32 1.57 8.51
C SER A 407 -14.48 2.25 7.40
N ASN A 408 -13.48 3.05 7.76
CA ASN A 408 -12.54 3.68 6.82
C ASN A 408 -11.71 2.62 6.08
N LEU A 409 -12.22 2.22 4.91
CA LEU A 409 -11.54 1.33 3.97
C LEU A 409 -10.93 2.20 2.89
N ASN A 410 -9.60 2.30 2.85
CA ASN A 410 -8.93 2.93 1.74
C ASN A 410 -8.98 2.01 0.51
N VAL A 411 -9.28 2.58 -0.65
CA VAL A 411 -9.10 1.89 -1.92
C VAL A 411 -7.77 2.27 -2.55
N GLY A 412 -7.17 1.30 -3.24
CA GLY A 412 -5.97 1.54 -4.02
C GLY A 412 -6.22 2.67 -5.03
N PRO A 413 -5.20 3.50 -5.30
CA PRO A 413 -5.34 4.62 -6.22
C PRO A 413 -5.71 4.15 -7.63
N GLU A 414 -6.30 5.07 -8.40
CA GLU A 414 -6.29 4.93 -9.86
C GLU A 414 -4.84 4.75 -10.31
N THR A 415 -4.60 3.81 -11.25
CA THR A 415 -3.25 3.54 -11.75
C THR A 415 -3.11 4.01 -13.18
N VAL A 416 -1.91 4.46 -13.52
CA VAL A 416 -1.49 4.81 -14.87
C VAL A 416 -0.29 3.96 -15.26
N LEU A 417 -0.22 3.61 -16.53
CA LEU A 417 0.93 2.90 -17.06
C LEU A 417 2.02 3.91 -17.40
N TYR A 418 3.01 4.03 -16.53
CA TYR A 418 4.17 4.88 -16.71
C TYR A 418 5.20 4.20 -17.62
N ARG A 419 5.65 4.89 -18.66
CA ARG A 419 6.68 4.41 -19.59
C ARG A 419 7.73 5.49 -19.79
N PRO A 420 8.97 5.31 -19.29
CA PRO A 420 10.05 6.24 -19.55
C PRO A 420 10.32 6.41 -21.05
N ASP A 421 10.56 7.64 -21.47
CA ASP A 421 10.81 7.97 -22.88
C ASP A 421 12.21 7.54 -23.36
N GLY A 422 12.27 7.08 -24.61
CA GLY A 422 13.51 6.67 -25.26
C GLY A 422 14.19 5.45 -24.62
N LEU A 423 15.40 5.12 -25.09
CA LEU A 423 16.22 4.04 -24.53
C LEU A 423 16.96 4.51 -23.26
N LEU A 424 17.52 5.71 -23.31
CA LEU A 424 18.24 6.31 -22.18
C LEU A 424 17.34 6.54 -20.97
N GLY A 425 16.07 6.97 -21.18
CA GLY A 425 15.13 7.14 -20.09
C GLY A 425 14.77 5.83 -19.39
N LYS A 426 14.64 4.73 -20.14
CA LYS A 426 14.37 3.40 -19.56
C LYS A 426 15.56 2.86 -18.78
N PHE A 427 16.78 3.07 -19.28
CA PHE A 427 18.00 2.70 -18.55
C PHE A 427 18.17 3.55 -17.27
N SER A 428 17.93 4.86 -17.37
CA SER A 428 17.92 5.78 -16.23
C SER A 428 16.87 5.38 -15.18
N TYR A 429 15.67 4.99 -15.63
CA TYR A 429 14.65 4.41 -14.76
C TYR A 429 15.15 3.13 -14.08
N GLY A 430 15.83 2.24 -14.80
CA GLY A 430 16.44 1.04 -14.23
C GLY A 430 17.44 1.34 -13.11
N LEU A 431 18.32 2.31 -13.32
CA LEU A 431 19.26 2.79 -12.30
C LEU A 431 18.54 3.39 -11.09
N SER A 432 17.56 4.27 -11.33
CA SER A 432 16.80 4.96 -10.29
C SER A 432 16.02 3.97 -9.42
N GLN A 433 15.31 3.01 -10.02
CA GLN A 433 14.59 1.98 -9.27
C GLN A 433 15.55 1.09 -8.48
N THR A 434 16.67 0.69 -9.07
CA THR A 434 17.68 -0.12 -8.36
C THR A 434 18.20 0.61 -7.13
N TRP A 435 18.52 1.90 -7.26
CA TRP A 435 18.96 2.73 -6.14
C TRP A 435 17.88 2.84 -5.06
N LYS A 436 16.64 3.16 -5.45
CA LYS A 436 15.50 3.31 -4.54
C LYS A 436 15.24 2.04 -3.71
N TRP A 437 15.25 0.87 -4.35
CA TRP A 437 15.07 -0.41 -3.65
C TRP A 437 16.27 -0.79 -2.78
N THR A 438 17.48 -0.41 -3.19
CA THR A 438 18.68 -0.60 -2.38
C THR A 438 18.62 0.26 -1.12
N GLU A 439 18.28 1.55 -1.25
CA GLU A 439 18.09 2.46 -0.11
C GLU A 439 17.00 1.93 0.83
N PHE A 440 15.83 1.55 0.29
CA PHE A 440 14.74 0.96 1.06
C PHE A 440 15.21 -0.27 1.86
N THR A 441 15.96 -1.17 1.22
CA THR A 441 16.47 -2.39 1.87
C THR A 441 17.41 -2.05 3.01
N VAL A 442 18.34 -1.11 2.80
CA VAL A 442 19.28 -0.68 3.84
C VAL A 442 18.56 0.01 4.99
N MET A 443 17.63 0.92 4.70
CA MET A 443 16.85 1.63 5.71
C MET A 443 15.91 0.71 6.49
N SER A 444 15.43 -0.39 5.89
CA SER A 444 14.60 -1.37 6.61
C SER A 444 15.37 -2.18 7.67
N MET A 445 16.71 -2.17 7.62
CA MET A 445 17.58 -2.88 8.56
C MET A 445 18.07 -2.02 9.73
N VAL A 446 17.87 -0.70 9.65
CA VAL A 446 18.30 0.31 10.65
C VAL A 446 17.07 0.81 11.40
#